data_AF-A0A7Y3H552-F1
#
_entry.id   AF-A0A7Y3H552-F1
#
_cell.length_a   1.000
_cell.length_b   1.000
_cell.length_c   1.000
_cell.angle_alpha   90.00
_cell.angle_beta   90.00
_cell.angle_gamma   90.00
#
_symmetry.space_group_name_H-M   'P 1'
#
loop_
_entity.id
_entity.type
_entity.pdbx_description
1 polymer ?
#
loop_
_entity_poly.entity_id
_entity_poly.type
_entity_poly.pdbx_seq_one_letter_code
_entity_poly.pdbx_strand_id
1 'polypeptide(L)'
;MIKITFPDGNVREYEAGATPLEIAASISEGLARNVLTATVNGEKWDATRGIDTDSSLQLHTWRDDEGKYAFWHSSAHLLAEALEALYPETKFGIG
;
A
#
# COMPACT_ATOMS: atom_id res chain seq x y z
N MET A 1 -1.92 -21.13 -3.99
CA MET A 1 -3.25 -20.50 -3.88
C MET A 1 -3.59 -20.13 -2.45
N ILE A 2 -3.80 -18.84 -2.19
CA ILE A 2 -4.30 -18.24 -0.97
C ILE A 2 -5.67 -17.60 -1.23
N LYS A 3 -6.51 -17.50 -0.19
CA LYS A 3 -7.82 -16.87 -0.26
C LYS A 3 -7.77 -15.44 0.25
N ILE A 4 -8.19 -14.50 -0.59
CA ILE A 4 -8.29 -13.09 -0.24
C ILE A 4 -9.77 -12.72 -0.10
N THR A 5 -10.15 -12.28 1.10
CA THR A 5 -11.49 -11.79 1.41
C THR A 5 -11.54 -10.27 1.31
N PHE A 6 -12.44 -9.74 0.48
CA PHE A 6 -12.64 -8.31 0.26
C PHE A 6 -13.70 -7.72 1.22
N PRO A 7 -13.80 -6.39 1.35
CA PRO A 7 -14.72 -5.75 2.31
C PRO A 7 -16.20 -6.01 2.03
N ASP A 8 -16.55 -6.34 0.79
CA ASP A 8 -17.91 -6.75 0.39
C ASP A 8 -18.23 -8.22 0.69
N GLY A 9 -17.27 -8.94 1.30
CA GLY A 9 -17.38 -10.37 1.60
C GLY A 9 -17.04 -11.30 0.43
N ASN A 10 -16.74 -10.76 -0.76
CA ASN A 10 -16.29 -11.59 -1.88
C ASN A 10 -14.93 -12.22 -1.55
N VAL A 11 -14.75 -13.47 -1.97
CA VAL A 11 -13.50 -14.21 -1.80
C VAL A 11 -12.94 -14.56 -3.18
N ARG A 12 -11.65 -14.31 -3.40
CA ARG A 12 -10.94 -14.72 -4.62
C ARG A 12 -9.64 -15.43 -4.27
N GLU A 13 -9.14 -16.26 -5.18
CA GLU A 13 -7.90 -17.00 -4.99
C GLU A 13 -6.76 -16.38 -5.81
N TYR A 14 -5.59 -16.28 -5.19
CA TYR A 14 -4.36 -15.78 -5.82
C TYR A 14 -3.18 -16.67 -5.47
N GLU A 15 -2.08 -16.58 -6.21
CA GLU A 15 -0.86 -17.28 -5.82
C GLU A 15 -0.27 -16.69 -4.53
N ALA A 16 0.41 -17.54 -3.75
CA ALA A 16 1.11 -17.07 -2.55
C ALA A 16 2.22 -16.10 -2.97
N GLY A 17 2.37 -15.01 -2.21
CA GLY A 17 3.26 -13.91 -2.54
C GLY A 17 2.62 -12.82 -3.39
N ALA A 18 1.37 -12.98 -3.84
CA ALA A 18 0.65 -11.93 -4.56
C ALA A 18 0.58 -10.64 -3.74
N THR A 19 0.88 -9.53 -4.38
CA THR A 19 0.89 -8.20 -3.75
C THR A 19 -0.49 -7.53 -3.85
N PRO A 20 -0.84 -6.61 -2.93
CA PRO A 20 -2.06 -5.81 -3.07
C PRO A 20 -2.17 -5.08 -4.40
N LEU A 21 -1.05 -4.63 -4.99
CA LEU A 21 -1.02 -3.95 -6.29
C LEU A 21 -1.39 -4.91 -7.45
N GLU A 22 -0.86 -6.12 -7.46
CA GLU A 22 -1.22 -7.15 -8.46
C GLU A 22 -2.69 -7.57 -8.31
N ILE A 23 -3.16 -7.72 -7.07
CA ILE A 23 -4.56 -8.01 -6.76
C ILE A 23 -5.46 -6.86 -7.27
N ALA A 24 -5.08 -5.60 -7.04
CA ALA A 24 -5.79 -4.44 -7.57
C ALA A 24 -5.85 -4.44 -9.10
N ALA A 25 -4.75 -4.79 -9.78
CA ALA A 25 -4.67 -4.87 -11.24
C ALA A 25 -5.61 -5.95 -11.80
N SER A 26 -5.73 -7.09 -11.11
CA SER A 26 -6.68 -8.16 -11.48
C SER A 26 -8.15 -7.72 -11.41
N ILE A 27 -8.47 -6.69 -10.61
CA ILE A 27 -9.82 -6.11 -10.53
C ILE A 27 -10.01 -5.08 -11.64
N SER A 28 -9.10 -4.11 -11.75
CA SER A 28 -9.01 -3.20 -12.89
C SER A 28 -7.70 -2.41 -12.88
N GLU A 29 -7.21 -2.07 -14.07
CA GLU A 29 -6.10 -1.13 -14.27
C GLU A 29 -6.36 0.25 -13.63
N GLY A 30 -7.62 0.69 -13.62
CA GLY A 30 -8.01 1.95 -12.98
C GLY A 30 -7.83 1.91 -11.46
N LEU A 31 -8.16 0.79 -10.82
CA LEU A 31 -7.94 0.61 -9.39
C LEU A 31 -6.43 0.52 -9.09
N ALA A 32 -5.68 -0.30 -9.82
CA ALA A 32 -4.24 -0.45 -9.61
C ALA A 32 -3.48 0.88 -9.65
N ARG A 33 -3.81 1.76 -10.61
CA ARG A 33 -3.20 3.10 -10.70
C ARG A 33 -3.50 4.02 -9.53
N ASN A 34 -4.60 3.78 -8.80
CA ASN A 34 -5.07 4.67 -7.73
C ASN A 34 -4.83 4.10 -6.32
N VAL A 35 -4.40 2.84 -6.18
CA VAL A 35 -4.06 2.25 -4.89
C VAL A 35 -2.75 2.86 -4.38
N LEU A 36 -2.78 3.31 -3.13
CA LEU A 36 -1.64 3.93 -2.44
C LEU A 36 -1.06 3.02 -1.36
N THR A 37 -1.92 2.26 -0.68
CA THR A 37 -1.55 1.33 0.39
C THR A 37 -2.66 0.30 0.57
N ALA A 38 -2.47 -0.67 1.45
CA ALA A 38 -3.44 -1.68 1.78
C ALA A 38 -3.52 -1.91 3.28
N THR A 39 -4.61 -2.54 3.71
CA THR A 39 -4.74 -3.18 5.01
C THR A 39 -4.90 -4.67 4.80
N VAL A 40 -4.04 -5.46 5.45
CA VAL A 40 -4.07 -6.93 5.42
C VAL A 40 -4.29 -7.42 6.83
N ASN A 41 -5.36 -8.17 7.08
CA ASN A 41 -5.73 -8.66 8.42
C ASN A 41 -5.80 -7.57 9.50
N GLY A 42 -6.20 -6.35 9.14
CA GLY A 42 -6.28 -5.21 10.04
C GLY A 42 -4.97 -4.43 10.23
N GLU A 43 -3.86 -4.88 9.64
CA GLU A 43 -2.56 -4.21 9.72
C GLU A 43 -2.24 -3.39 8.47
N LYS A 44 -1.51 -2.28 8.63
CA LYS A 44 -1.02 -1.48 7.49
C LYS A 44 -0.05 -2.31 6.66
N TRP A 45 -0.20 -2.24 5.34
CA TRP A 45 0.53 -3.08 4.39
C TRP A 45 0.91 -2.30 3.15
N ASP A 46 2.16 -2.44 2.70
CA ASP A 46 2.61 -1.81 1.47
C ASP A 46 1.94 -2.46 0.26
N ALA A 47 1.65 -1.65 -0.77
CA ALA A 47 1.00 -2.14 -1.96
C ALA A 47 1.82 -3.21 -2.72
N THR A 48 3.14 -3.23 -2.50
CA THR A 48 4.10 -4.16 -3.14
C THR A 48 4.59 -5.26 -2.21
N ARG A 49 4.10 -5.32 -0.96
CA ARG A 49 4.46 -6.40 -0.02
C ARG A 49 3.56 -7.62 -0.26
N GLY A 50 4.17 -8.76 -0.55
CA GLY A 50 3.45 -10.01 -0.82
C GLY A 50 2.60 -10.50 0.37
N ILE A 51 1.55 -11.25 0.05
CA ILE A 51 0.68 -11.93 1.01
C ILE A 51 0.85 -13.44 0.83
N ASP A 52 1.23 -14.15 1.89
CA ASP A 52 1.56 -15.59 1.82
C ASP A 52 0.49 -16.51 2.42
N THR A 53 -0.52 -15.95 3.09
CA THR A 53 -1.58 -16.70 3.78
C THR A 53 -2.95 -16.13 3.45
N ASP A 54 -3.98 -16.96 3.63
CA ASP A 54 -5.37 -16.51 3.58
C ASP A 54 -5.56 -15.26 4.46
N SER A 55 -6.13 -14.20 3.88
CA SER A 55 -6.17 -12.89 4.50
C SER A 55 -7.40 -12.08 4.11
N SER A 56 -7.82 -11.16 4.98
CA SER A 56 -8.69 -10.05 4.59
C SER A 56 -7.85 -8.94 3.97
N LEU A 57 -8.32 -8.36 2.87
CA LEU A 57 -7.64 -7.28 2.15
C LEU A 57 -8.59 -6.10 1.96
N GLN A 58 -8.11 -4.92 2.33
CA GLN A 58 -8.69 -3.65 1.91
C GLN A 58 -7.65 -2.84 1.15
N LEU A 59 -8.02 -2.37 -0.04
CA LEU A 59 -7.19 -1.52 -0.88
C LEU A 59 -7.57 -0.06 -0.62
N HIS A 60 -6.59 0.79 -0.36
CA HIS A 60 -6.81 2.20 -0.05
C HIS A 60 -6.35 3.09 -1.20
N THR A 61 -7.21 4.02 -1.58
CA THR A 61 -6.96 5.04 -2.60
C THR A 61 -6.85 6.42 -1.97
N TRP A 62 -6.66 7.46 -2.78
CA TRP A 62 -6.68 8.85 -2.30
C TRP A 62 -7.97 9.25 -1.56
N ARG A 63 -9.07 8.53 -1.79
CA ARG A 63 -10.36 8.82 -1.14
C ARG A 63 -10.40 8.38 0.32
N ASP A 64 -9.46 7.52 0.71
CA ASP A 64 -9.40 6.87 2.02
C ASP A 64 -8.35 7.55 2.90
N ASP A 65 -8.59 7.64 4.20
CA ASP A 65 -7.68 8.34 5.11
C ASP A 65 -6.33 7.63 5.23
N GLU A 66 -6.29 6.29 5.17
CA GLU A 66 -5.03 5.55 5.13
C GLU A 66 -4.24 5.77 3.84
N GLY A 67 -4.92 5.95 2.71
CA GLY A 67 -4.28 6.33 1.45
C GLY A 67 -3.64 7.71 1.53
N LYS A 68 -4.36 8.70 2.09
CA LYS A 68 -3.81 10.05 2.33
C LYS A 68 -2.63 10.02 3.31
N TYR A 69 -2.75 9.26 4.39
CA TYR A 69 -1.68 9.10 5.38
C TYR A 69 -0.40 8.56 4.74
N ALA A 70 -0.50 7.48 3.96
CA ALA A 70 0.66 6.91 3.25
C ALA A 70 1.29 7.91 2.26
N PHE A 71 0.46 8.67 1.53
CA PHE A 71 0.94 9.70 0.62
C PHE A 71 1.70 10.83 1.33
N TRP A 72 1.15 11.35 2.43
CA TRP A 72 1.79 12.43 3.19
C TRP A 72 3.08 11.97 3.87
N HIS A 73 3.10 10.75 4.43
CA HIS A 73 4.31 10.17 4.99
C HIS A 73 5.39 10.01 3.91
N SER A 74 5.05 9.46 2.75
CA SER A 74 6.00 9.36 1.62
C SER A 74 6.51 10.72 1.15
N SER A 75 5.67 11.76 1.22
CA SER A 75 6.06 13.14 0.89
C SER A 75 7.08 13.71 1.89
N ALA A 76 6.99 13.33 3.17
CA ALA A 76 7.99 13.69 4.18
C ALA A 76 9.36 13.06 3.87
N HIS A 77 9.38 11.78 3.44
CA HIS A 77 10.61 11.12 2.96
C HIS A 77 11.19 11.82 1.73
N LEU A 78 10.35 12.22 0.77
CA LEU A 78 10.81 12.95 -0.42
C LEU A 78 11.42 14.31 -0.06
N LEU A 79 10.86 15.02 0.92
CA LEU A 79 11.44 16.25 1.44
C LEU A 79 12.78 16.00 2.13
N ALA A 80 12.89 14.94 2.93
CA ALA A 80 14.14 14.57 3.59
C ALA A 80 15.24 14.26 2.56
N GLU A 81 14.94 13.44 1.55
CA GLU A 81 15.85 13.12 0.45
C GLU A 81 16.32 14.38 -0.30
N ALA A 82 15.38 15.29 -0.61
CA ALA A 82 15.71 16.55 -1.27
C ALA A 82 16.63 17.44 -0.42
N LEU A 83 16.43 17.46 0.90
CA LEU A 83 17.29 18.19 1.83
C LEU A 83 18.69 17.56 1.94
N GLU A 84 18.80 16.24 1.97
CA GLU A 84 20.10 15.55 1.98
C GLU A 84 20.90 15.86 0.70
N ALA A 85 20.25 15.80 -0.45
CA ALA A 85 20.87 16.06 -1.73
C ALA A 85 21.39 17.51 -1.87
N LEU A 86 20.63 18.49 -1.37
CA LEU A 86 20.99 19.91 -1.45
C LEU A 86 21.90 20.37 -0.29
N TYR A 87 21.77 19.76 0.88
CA TYR A 87 22.45 20.12 2.11
C TYR A 87 22.93 18.86 2.85
N PRO A 88 24.07 18.27 2.46
CA PRO A 88 24.51 16.95 2.93
C PRO A 88 24.77 16.83 4.44
N GLU A 89 24.92 17.94 5.16
CA GLU A 89 25.11 17.94 6.62
C GLU A 89 23.78 18.01 7.41
N THR A 90 22.64 17.98 6.71
CA THR A 90 21.31 17.95 7.33
C THR A 90 21.17 16.73 8.24
N LYS A 91 20.56 16.92 9.41
CA LYS A 91 20.24 15.85 10.35
C LYS A 91 18.73 15.70 10.45
N PHE A 92 18.24 14.49 10.27
CA PHE A 92 16.81 14.19 10.32
C PHE A 92 16.33 13.91 11.74
N GLY A 93 15.14 14.41 12.05
CA GLY A 93 14.41 14.13 13.27
C GLY A 93 13.28 13.13 13.00
N ILE A 94 12.04 13.53 13.28
CA ILE A 94 10.82 12.74 13.05
C ILE A 94 9.98 13.45 11.99
N GLY A 95 9.47 12.70 11.01
CA GLY A 95 8.62 13.18 9.93
C GLY A 95 7.91 12.02 9.25
#